data_AF-A0A366HQ04-F1
#
_entry.id   AF-A0A366HQ04-F1
#
_cell.length_a   1.000
_cell.length_b   1.000
_cell.length_c   1.000
_cell.angle_alpha   90.00
_cell.angle_beta   90.00
_cell.angle_gamma   90.00
#
_symmetry.space_group_name_H-M   'P 1'
#
loop_
_entity.id
_entity.type
_entity.pdbx_description
1 polymer ?
#
loop_
_entity_poly.entity_id
_entity_poly.type
_entity_poly.pdbx_seq_one_letter_code
_entity_poly.pdbx_strand_id
1 'polypeptide(L)'
;MKEKDQHSQGGSQPTSSKSASQSPSVEVSESTPILDASARFAEEIEGPKQAQEISAESSNRSDSGTAPLKDDDILISPSSPHLFIPSPVSASRDYSLILDGPRAVSPVIIQAPTGPQTIHKVAGVGGAPKGEKKTPNTYKRMDQLNWFSWDELEANGTLLSDKQNRFLRVANTKRTQYQDGFDKGNYFENIYPLIVSNYTKSEKIVYCGNILNGKKVPCHQWAFCSKCAYVTGMESSLMYAPAFSETNFFHLTCSFNGHHSLGSTNYPVMQDYWEANEAAVRHLLKSGWIDGACVVHELALHSFVPVRVVPHSHVVITADRISPELKPALVDFLTNQPGIEMPPSIDVRLIDHQRGLDRVLKYQTEAIDIKQAYDTAWHNQVDTDRKGAIELNQQLKEFLESYGASIYGFPRVIRMGNLRPGTKSYIGKLQKELRKASKRKRAKAKKQRS
;
A
#
# COMPACT_ATOMS: atom_id res chain seq x y z
N MET A 1 -2.37 -72.15 4.39
CA MET A 1 -2.99 -73.01 5.41
C MET A 1 -4.09 -72.22 6.09
N LYS A 2 -5.31 -72.78 6.19
CA LYS A 2 -6.53 -72.27 6.88
C LYS A 2 -7.08 -70.92 6.33
N GLU A 3 -8.29 -70.83 5.76
CA GLU A 3 -9.65 -71.01 6.34
C GLU A 3 -9.95 -69.94 7.43
N LYS A 4 -11.12 -69.29 7.59
CA LYS A 4 -12.49 -69.27 6.97
C LYS A 4 -13.28 -68.08 7.61
N ASP A 5 -14.48 -67.60 7.25
CA ASP A 5 -15.46 -67.79 6.15
C ASP A 5 -16.34 -66.48 6.04
N GLN A 6 -17.15 -66.21 4.99
CA GLN A 6 -18.64 -66.29 4.90
C GLN A 6 -19.46 -65.91 6.16
N HIS A 7 -20.65 -65.27 6.15
CA HIS A 7 -21.64 -64.76 5.17
C HIS A 7 -22.39 -63.56 5.85
N SER A 8 -23.34 -62.77 5.28
CA SER A 8 -24.54 -63.12 4.51
C SER A 8 -25.14 -61.93 3.73
N GLN A 9 -26.16 -62.23 2.90
CA GLN A 9 -26.95 -61.26 2.13
C GLN A 9 -28.26 -60.87 2.85
N GLY A 10 -28.91 -59.80 2.37
CA GLY A 10 -30.30 -59.47 2.71
C GLY A 10 -30.83 -58.28 1.91
N GLY A 11 -31.53 -58.53 0.80
CA GLY A 11 -32.17 -57.49 -0.01
C GLY A 11 -33.69 -57.55 0.07
N SER A 12 -34.37 -56.41 -0.13
CA SER A 12 -35.79 -56.32 -0.50
C SER A 12 -36.16 -54.91 -1.00
N GLN A 13 -36.59 -54.83 -2.26
CA GLN A 13 -37.52 -53.84 -2.83
C GLN A 13 -38.85 -54.60 -3.11
N PRO A 14 -39.93 -54.01 -3.69
CA PRO A 14 -40.28 -52.59 -3.96
C PRO A 14 -41.69 -52.21 -3.44
N THR A 15 -42.07 -50.93 -3.50
CA THR A 15 -43.46 -50.53 -3.86
C THR A 15 -43.51 -49.18 -4.57
N SER A 16 -44.48 -49.03 -5.48
CA SER A 16 -44.73 -47.86 -6.32
C SER A 16 -46.12 -47.28 -6.08
N SER A 17 -46.31 -45.97 -6.19
CA SER A 17 -47.61 -45.40 -6.55
C SER A 17 -47.48 -44.02 -7.21
N LYS A 18 -48.36 -43.77 -8.19
CA LYS A 18 -48.51 -42.52 -8.94
C LYS A 18 -49.65 -41.69 -8.35
N SER A 19 -49.59 -40.37 -8.47
CA SER A 19 -50.73 -39.54 -8.87
C SER A 19 -50.28 -38.12 -9.23
N ALA A 20 -51.05 -37.44 -10.07
CA ALA A 20 -50.76 -36.11 -10.59
C ALA A 20 -51.83 -35.10 -10.16
N SER A 21 -51.53 -33.80 -10.27
CA SER A 21 -52.23 -32.85 -11.17
C SER A 21 -52.39 -31.42 -10.63
N GLN A 22 -52.61 -30.51 -11.60
CA GLN A 22 -53.21 -29.16 -11.51
C GLN A 22 -52.37 -27.96 -11.07
N SER A 23 -52.14 -27.09 -12.06
CA SER A 23 -51.87 -25.65 -11.95
C SER A 23 -53.10 -24.89 -11.43
N PRO A 24 -52.96 -23.57 -11.17
CA PRO A 24 -53.75 -22.64 -11.97
C PRO A 24 -52.96 -21.46 -12.55
N SER A 25 -53.46 -20.94 -13.66
CA SER A 25 -53.00 -19.72 -14.34
C SER A 25 -53.56 -18.46 -13.68
N VAL A 26 -52.82 -17.34 -13.75
CA VAL A 26 -53.40 -15.99 -13.66
C VAL A 26 -52.76 -15.12 -14.75
N GLU A 27 -53.58 -14.33 -15.44
CA GLU A 27 -53.20 -13.53 -16.61
C GLU A 27 -52.71 -12.12 -16.25
N VAL A 28 -51.79 -11.64 -17.09
CA VAL A 28 -51.71 -10.30 -17.71
C VAL A 28 -52.15 -9.06 -16.93
N SER A 29 -51.21 -8.12 -16.76
CA SER A 29 -51.50 -6.69 -16.96
C SER A 29 -50.31 -5.98 -17.62
N GLU A 30 -50.55 -5.39 -18.79
CA GLU A 30 -49.56 -4.58 -19.53
C GLU A 30 -49.35 -3.20 -18.89
N SER A 31 -48.17 -2.60 -19.04
CA SER A 31 -48.03 -1.16 -19.37
C SER A 31 -46.59 -0.68 -19.59
N THR A 32 -46.24 -0.49 -20.87
CA THR A 32 -45.35 0.56 -21.42
C THR A 32 -43.84 0.65 -21.05
N PRO A 33 -42.99 1.10 -22.00
CA PRO A 33 -41.53 1.19 -21.83
C PRO A 33 -41.08 2.57 -21.31
N ILE A 34 -39.97 2.60 -20.58
CA ILE A 34 -39.23 3.84 -20.28
C ILE A 34 -37.97 3.89 -21.16
N LEU A 35 -37.88 4.95 -21.96
CA LEU A 35 -36.76 5.25 -22.83
C LEU A 35 -35.61 5.95 -22.07
N ASP A 36 -34.41 5.73 -22.61
CA ASP A 36 -33.25 6.61 -22.67
C ASP A 36 -33.19 7.85 -21.73
N ALA A 37 -32.16 7.87 -20.87
CA ALA A 37 -31.76 9.04 -20.09
C ALA A 37 -30.25 9.31 -20.23
N SER A 38 -29.72 9.21 -21.45
CA SER A 38 -28.46 9.85 -21.80
C SER A 38 -28.64 11.36 -21.94
N ALA A 39 -27.64 12.12 -21.47
CA ALA A 39 -27.51 13.58 -21.57
C ALA A 39 -28.51 14.47 -20.80
N ARG A 40 -27.99 15.19 -19.80
CA ARG A 40 -28.21 16.63 -19.51
C ARG A 40 -27.44 17.03 -18.24
N PHE A 41 -26.35 17.79 -18.39
CA PHE A 41 -25.89 18.83 -17.43
C PHE A 41 -24.76 19.68 -18.04
N ALA A 42 -25.17 20.42 -19.07
CA ALA A 42 -24.57 21.62 -19.65
C ALA A 42 -25.77 22.32 -20.31
N GLU A 43 -25.99 23.63 -20.24
CA GLU A 43 -25.17 24.77 -19.78
C GLU A 43 -26.10 25.76 -19.02
N GLU A 44 -25.56 26.63 -18.15
CA GLU A 44 -26.15 27.97 -17.92
C GLU A 44 -25.22 28.84 -17.04
N ILE A 45 -24.39 29.69 -17.66
CA ILE A 45 -24.11 31.07 -17.22
C ILE A 45 -23.83 31.88 -18.49
N GLU A 46 -24.84 32.58 -19.00
CA GLU A 46 -24.62 33.72 -19.90
C GLU A 46 -24.34 34.99 -19.09
N GLY A 47 -23.46 35.85 -19.58
CA GLY A 47 -23.11 37.13 -18.97
C GLY A 47 -22.09 37.87 -19.85
N PRO A 48 -22.32 39.14 -20.26
CA PRO A 48 -21.97 39.54 -21.62
C PRO A 48 -20.58 40.19 -21.78
N LYS A 49 -20.15 40.18 -23.05
CA LYS A 49 -19.01 40.95 -23.57
C LYS A 49 -19.26 42.46 -23.46
N GLN A 50 -18.21 43.22 -23.23
CA GLN A 50 -17.93 44.41 -24.04
C GLN A 50 -16.42 44.52 -24.26
N ALA A 51 -16.05 44.93 -25.48
CA ALA A 51 -14.69 45.24 -25.86
C ALA A 51 -14.66 46.69 -26.32
N GLN A 52 -13.59 47.41 -26.03
CA GLN A 52 -13.20 48.56 -26.84
C GLN A 52 -11.68 48.75 -26.81
N GLU A 53 -11.18 49.27 -27.91
CA GLU A 53 -9.76 49.48 -28.21
C GLU A 53 -9.21 50.71 -27.47
N ILE A 54 -7.89 50.93 -27.51
CA ILE A 54 -7.26 52.10 -28.17
C ILE A 54 -5.74 52.22 -27.85
N SER A 55 -4.96 52.43 -28.91
CA SER A 55 -3.61 53.04 -29.07
C SER A 55 -2.45 52.84 -28.09
N ALA A 56 -1.25 52.79 -28.68
CA ALA A 56 0.04 53.07 -28.02
C ALA A 56 0.29 54.59 -27.87
N GLU A 57 1.11 55.01 -26.90
CA GLU A 57 2.44 55.62 -27.14
C GLU A 57 3.19 55.99 -25.84
N SER A 58 4.49 56.29 -26.00
CA SER A 58 5.54 56.69 -25.04
C SER A 58 5.15 57.50 -23.77
N SER A 59 5.84 57.38 -22.62
CA SER A 59 7.14 58.07 -22.44
C SER A 59 7.83 57.88 -21.05
N ASN A 60 9.17 57.99 -21.08
CA ASN A 60 10.15 58.54 -20.10
C ASN A 60 10.07 58.33 -18.56
N ARG A 61 11.21 57.87 -18.00
CA ARG A 61 11.97 58.33 -16.78
C ARG A 61 11.23 58.36 -15.41
N SER A 62 11.86 58.15 -14.25
CA SER A 62 13.28 58.05 -13.84
C SER A 62 13.42 57.37 -12.46
N ASP A 63 14.64 56.94 -12.11
CA ASP A 63 15.25 56.75 -10.77
C ASP A 63 14.33 56.52 -9.54
N SER A 64 14.55 55.47 -8.74
CA SER A 64 15.69 55.43 -7.81
C SER A 64 15.69 54.17 -6.94
N GLY A 65 16.80 53.86 -6.25
CA GLY A 65 16.76 53.11 -4.99
C GLY A 65 17.23 51.64 -4.99
N THR A 66 18.41 51.33 -5.53
CA THR A 66 19.08 50.06 -5.26
C THR A 66 19.70 50.02 -3.86
N ALA A 67 19.32 49.04 -3.04
CA ALA A 67 20.11 48.56 -1.90
C ALA A 67 19.85 47.05 -1.70
N PRO A 68 20.79 46.15 -2.03
CA PRO A 68 20.61 44.73 -1.81
C PRO A 68 20.93 44.34 -0.36
N LEU A 69 20.02 43.62 0.29
CA LEU A 69 20.36 42.87 1.51
C LEU A 69 21.10 41.58 1.12
N LYS A 70 22.09 41.24 1.92
CA LYS A 70 23.16 40.31 1.58
C LYS A 70 22.71 38.85 1.67
N ASP A 71 23.35 38.01 0.86
CA ASP A 71 23.43 36.58 1.12
C ASP A 71 24.17 36.34 2.46
N ASP A 72 23.54 35.60 3.36
CA ASP A 72 24.22 34.98 4.52
C ASP A 72 24.36 33.47 4.25
N ASP A 73 25.59 32.99 4.33
CA ASP A 73 25.99 31.63 3.95
C ASP A 73 25.34 30.54 4.81
N ILE A 74 24.49 29.70 4.22
CA ILE A 74 24.19 28.37 4.77
C ILE A 74 25.31 27.42 4.33
N LEU A 75 26.37 27.39 5.13
CA LEU A 75 27.45 26.39 5.06
C LEU A 75 26.89 24.97 5.27
N ILE A 76 26.67 24.25 4.18
CA ILE A 76 26.43 22.80 4.23
C ILE A 76 27.78 22.12 4.48
N SER A 77 28.02 21.77 5.76
CA SER A 77 29.23 21.04 6.16
C SER A 77 29.22 19.60 5.61
N PRO A 78 30.23 19.17 4.81
CA PRO A 78 30.28 17.82 4.25
C PRO A 78 30.98 16.87 5.21
N SER A 79 30.22 16.25 6.11
CA SER A 79 30.74 15.15 6.96
C SER A 79 29.68 14.07 7.19
N SER A 80 29.70 13.05 6.34
CA SER A 80 29.14 11.72 6.66
C SER A 80 30.25 10.70 6.44
N PRO A 81 30.70 9.98 7.48
CA PRO A 81 31.74 8.98 7.32
C PRO A 81 31.21 7.81 6.48
N HIS A 82 32.06 7.30 5.58
CA HIS A 82 31.75 6.12 4.78
C HIS A 82 31.59 4.89 5.69
N LEU A 83 30.37 4.37 5.80
CA LEU A 83 30.15 2.99 6.22
C LEU A 83 30.55 2.08 5.07
N PHE A 84 31.81 1.65 5.09
CA PHE A 84 32.36 0.65 4.18
C PHE A 84 31.88 -0.73 4.63
N ILE A 85 30.76 -1.19 4.07
CA ILE A 85 30.32 -2.59 4.20
C ILE A 85 30.91 -3.34 2.99
N PRO A 86 31.84 -4.28 3.17
CA PRO A 86 32.41 -5.01 2.04
C PRO A 86 31.35 -5.90 1.38
N SER A 87 31.32 -5.93 0.06
CA SER A 87 30.45 -6.86 -0.69
C SER A 87 30.76 -8.30 -0.32
N PRO A 88 29.77 -9.14 0.01
CA PRO A 88 29.99 -10.57 0.14
C PRO A 88 30.29 -11.16 -1.25
N VAL A 89 31.50 -11.68 -1.39
CA VAL A 89 31.90 -12.54 -2.51
C VAL A 89 31.07 -13.82 -2.47
N SER A 90 30.69 -14.34 -3.64
CA SER A 90 29.94 -15.58 -3.80
C SER A 90 30.56 -16.74 -3.01
N ALA A 91 29.90 -17.17 -1.93
CA ALA A 91 30.24 -18.39 -1.20
C ALA A 91 29.29 -19.52 -1.64
N SER A 92 29.87 -20.66 -2.00
CA SER A 92 29.13 -21.85 -2.40
C SER A 92 28.34 -22.46 -1.23
N ARG A 93 27.19 -23.05 -1.55
CA ARG A 93 26.46 -23.95 -0.67
C ARG A 93 27.34 -25.12 -0.25
N ASP A 94 27.25 -25.52 1.01
CA ASP A 94 27.16 -26.92 1.44
C ASP A 94 26.87 -26.95 2.95
N TYR A 95 25.63 -27.30 3.33
CA TYR A 95 25.33 -27.81 4.67
C TYR A 95 24.35 -28.97 4.58
N SER A 96 24.75 -30.07 5.18
CA SER A 96 24.14 -31.39 5.09
C SER A 96 23.04 -31.61 6.13
N LEU A 97 22.06 -32.40 5.71
CA LEU A 97 20.93 -32.94 6.46
C LEU A 97 21.29 -33.45 7.87
N ILE A 98 20.47 -33.10 8.85
CA ILE A 98 20.01 -34.05 9.89
C ILE A 98 18.48 -33.93 9.99
N LEU A 99 17.79 -35.07 9.98
CA LEU A 99 16.34 -35.21 10.05
C LEU A 99 15.87 -35.27 11.50
N ASP A 100 14.67 -34.74 11.78
CA ASP A 100 13.80 -35.34 12.80
C ASP A 100 12.30 -35.10 12.49
N GLY A 101 11.45 -36.00 13.01
CA GLY A 101 10.14 -36.32 12.42
C GLY A 101 8.94 -35.38 12.67
N PRO A 102 7.79 -35.66 12.02
CA PRO A 102 6.65 -34.73 11.95
C PRO A 102 5.78 -34.72 13.21
N ARG A 103 5.35 -33.52 13.62
CA ARG A 103 4.19 -33.34 14.51
C ARG A 103 2.96 -32.94 13.70
N ALA A 104 1.92 -33.75 13.77
CA ALA A 104 0.61 -33.40 13.22
C ALA A 104 0.01 -32.22 14.00
N VAL A 105 -0.49 -31.20 13.30
CA VAL A 105 -1.22 -30.07 13.87
C VAL A 105 -2.58 -30.00 13.20
N SER A 106 -3.66 -30.13 13.98
CA SER A 106 -5.03 -30.04 13.49
C SER A 106 -5.40 -28.61 13.08
N PRO A 107 -6.27 -28.42 12.07
CA PRO A 107 -6.65 -27.09 11.60
C PRO A 107 -7.50 -26.34 12.63
N VAL A 108 -7.11 -25.11 12.96
CA VAL A 108 -7.92 -24.17 13.73
C VAL A 108 -8.94 -23.52 12.81
N ILE A 109 -10.22 -23.89 12.96
CA ILE A 109 -11.32 -23.25 12.24
C ILE A 109 -11.75 -22.00 13.00
N ILE A 110 -11.45 -20.82 12.44
CA ILE A 110 -11.94 -19.55 12.98
C ILE A 110 -13.35 -19.30 12.43
N GLN A 111 -14.37 -19.51 13.27
CA GLN A 111 -15.74 -19.09 12.96
C GLN A 111 -15.91 -17.58 13.19
N ALA A 112 -16.54 -16.89 12.24
CA ALA A 112 -16.93 -15.50 12.41
C ALA A 112 -18.14 -15.39 13.37
N PRO A 113 -18.18 -14.40 14.28
CA PRO A 113 -19.29 -14.25 15.22
C PRO A 113 -20.54 -13.70 14.52
N THR A 114 -21.48 -14.59 14.19
CA THR A 114 -22.83 -14.22 13.75
C THR A 114 -23.76 -14.08 14.97
N GLY A 115 -23.94 -12.86 15.47
CA GLY A 115 -24.90 -12.56 16.54
C GLY A 115 -25.35 -11.09 16.51
N PRO A 116 -26.66 -10.79 16.63
CA PRO A 116 -27.15 -9.41 16.62
C PRO A 116 -26.83 -8.71 17.95
N GLN A 117 -26.23 -7.52 17.89
CA GLN A 117 -25.95 -6.74 19.10
C GLN A 117 -27.23 -6.10 19.66
N THR A 118 -27.58 -6.47 20.89
CA THR A 118 -28.71 -5.90 21.63
C THR A 118 -28.36 -4.50 22.15
N ILE A 119 -29.07 -3.48 21.70
CA ILE A 119 -28.86 -2.09 22.15
C ILE A 119 -29.46 -1.91 23.55
N HIS A 120 -28.62 -1.94 24.58
CA HIS A 120 -29.04 -1.57 25.94
C HIS A 120 -29.11 -0.05 26.11
N LYS A 121 -30.35 0.46 26.23
CA LYS A 121 -30.66 1.86 26.45
C LYS A 121 -30.54 2.19 27.95
N VAL A 122 -29.40 2.72 28.38
CA VAL A 122 -29.18 3.16 29.78
C VAL A 122 -29.66 4.60 29.94
N ALA A 123 -30.48 4.84 30.97
CA ALA A 123 -31.03 6.16 31.26
C ALA A 123 -30.37 6.79 32.49
N GLY A 124 -29.87 8.02 32.32
CA GLY A 124 -30.07 9.10 33.29
C GLY A 124 -29.10 9.29 34.46
N VAL A 125 -28.76 10.57 34.65
CA VAL A 125 -28.36 11.25 35.91
C VAL A 125 -26.91 11.08 36.40
N GLY A 126 -26.24 12.23 36.61
CA GLY A 126 -25.32 12.37 37.75
C GLY A 126 -23.94 12.97 37.50
N GLY A 127 -23.87 14.28 37.22
CA GLY A 127 -22.66 15.08 37.45
C GLY A 127 -21.56 15.01 36.39
N ALA A 128 -21.21 16.17 35.82
CA ALA A 128 -19.97 16.31 35.07
C ALA A 128 -18.79 16.21 36.06
N PRO A 129 -17.87 15.23 35.93
CA PRO A 129 -16.68 15.20 36.77
C PRO A 129 -15.85 16.45 36.48
N LYS A 130 -15.55 17.22 37.53
CA LYS A 130 -14.57 18.31 37.43
C LYS A 130 -13.28 17.71 36.88
N GLY A 131 -12.84 18.18 35.72
CA GLY A 131 -11.66 17.65 35.06
C GLY A 131 -10.44 17.79 35.97
N GLU A 132 -10.03 16.68 36.59
CA GLU A 132 -8.70 16.56 37.16
C GLU A 132 -7.73 16.87 36.02
N LYS A 133 -7.00 17.98 36.18
CA LYS A 133 -5.79 18.21 35.40
C LYS A 133 -4.79 17.16 35.84
N LYS A 134 -4.86 15.95 35.27
CA LYS A 134 -3.82 14.93 35.40
C LYS A 134 -2.52 15.64 35.06
N THR A 135 -1.65 15.79 36.05
CA THR A 135 -0.30 16.29 35.82
C THR A 135 0.32 15.43 34.73
N PRO A 136 0.92 16.02 33.69
CA PRO A 136 1.51 15.23 32.61
C PRO A 136 2.52 14.27 33.24
N ASN A 137 2.32 12.97 33.01
CA ASN A 137 3.21 11.93 33.53
C ASN A 137 4.63 12.25 33.01
N THR A 138 5.50 12.72 33.90
CA THR A 138 6.89 13.01 33.54
C THR A 138 7.65 11.69 33.49
N TYR A 139 7.88 11.17 32.28
CA TYR A 139 8.63 9.93 32.09
C TYR A 139 10.13 10.19 32.24
N LYS A 140 10.92 9.12 32.47
CA LYS A 140 12.38 9.24 32.66
C LYS A 140 13.19 8.91 31.41
N ARG A 141 12.58 8.25 30.41
CA ARG A 141 13.24 7.78 29.18
C ARG A 141 12.31 7.93 27.98
N MET A 142 12.89 8.23 26.80
CA MET A 142 12.18 8.35 25.53
C MET A 142 11.50 7.03 25.09
N ASP A 143 12.09 5.88 25.42
CA ASP A 143 11.55 4.56 25.09
C ASP A 143 10.36 4.15 25.96
N GLN A 144 10.05 4.91 27.02
CA GLN A 144 8.81 4.76 27.78
C GLN A 144 7.65 5.53 27.14
N LEU A 145 7.87 6.36 26.12
CA LEU A 145 6.84 7.21 25.51
C LEU A 145 5.98 6.44 24.49
N ASN A 146 4.72 6.87 24.30
CA ASN A 146 3.91 6.46 23.16
C ASN A 146 4.37 7.23 21.92
N TRP A 147 5.06 6.55 21.00
CA TRP A 147 5.67 7.18 19.82
C TRP A 147 4.65 7.64 18.76
N PHE A 148 3.36 7.33 18.92
CA PHE A 148 2.26 7.83 18.10
C PHE A 148 1.48 8.97 18.77
N SER A 149 1.71 9.27 20.06
CA SER A 149 0.99 10.31 20.78
C SER A 149 1.70 11.66 20.69
N TRP A 150 1.14 12.60 19.91
CA TRP A 150 1.66 13.97 19.83
C TRP A 150 1.75 14.62 21.23
N ASP A 151 0.64 14.61 21.97
CA ASP A 151 0.52 15.29 23.27
C ASP A 151 1.56 14.77 24.27
N GLU A 152 1.85 13.46 24.23
CA GLU A 152 2.82 12.85 25.15
C GLU A 152 4.27 13.15 24.74
N LEU A 153 4.57 13.16 23.44
CA LEU A 153 5.87 13.56 22.89
C LEU A 153 6.16 15.05 23.12
N GLU A 154 5.15 15.92 22.97
CA GLU A 154 5.26 17.36 23.23
C GLU A 154 5.47 17.63 24.73
N ALA A 155 4.67 17.02 25.61
CA ALA A 155 4.81 17.16 27.06
C ALA A 155 6.14 16.62 27.61
N ASN A 156 6.79 15.68 26.90
CA ASN A 156 8.08 15.09 27.28
C ASN A 156 9.22 15.48 26.32
N GLY A 157 9.11 16.62 25.63
CA GLY A 157 10.10 17.06 24.64
C GLY A 157 11.54 17.20 25.18
N THR A 158 11.73 17.33 26.49
CA THR A 158 13.05 17.32 27.14
C THR A 158 13.77 15.97 27.11
N LEU A 159 13.05 14.87 26.84
CA LEU A 159 13.61 13.53 26.61
C LEU A 159 14.04 13.30 25.14
N LEU A 160 13.72 14.24 24.24
CA LEU A 160 14.00 14.18 22.82
C LEU A 160 15.18 15.07 22.46
N SER A 161 15.97 14.66 21.46
CA SER A 161 17.01 15.52 20.90
C SER A 161 16.43 16.76 20.20
N ASP A 162 17.22 17.84 20.09
CA ASP A 162 16.85 19.04 19.34
C ASP A 162 16.45 18.75 17.89
N LYS A 163 17.09 17.74 17.26
CA LYS A 163 16.76 17.30 15.90
C LYS A 163 15.37 16.69 15.84
N GLN A 164 15.04 15.77 16.77
CA GLN A 164 13.72 15.16 16.85
C GLN A 164 12.64 16.21 17.17
N ASN A 165 12.87 17.07 18.16
CA ASN A 165 11.99 18.17 18.53
C ASN A 165 11.72 19.12 17.35
N ARG A 166 12.75 19.51 16.59
CA ARG A 166 12.60 20.31 15.37
C ARG A 166 11.74 19.60 14.32
N PHE A 167 11.96 18.32 14.09
CA PHE A 167 11.22 17.54 13.11
C PHE A 167 9.76 17.29 13.50
N LEU A 168 9.48 17.04 14.77
CA LEU A 168 8.12 16.94 15.30
C LEU A 168 7.34 18.25 15.07
N ARG A 169 7.94 19.40 15.40
CA ARG A 169 7.34 20.71 15.10
C ARG A 169 7.05 20.88 13.60
N VAL A 170 8.01 20.57 12.72
CA VAL A 170 7.79 20.64 11.25
C VAL A 170 6.67 19.71 10.79
N ALA A 171 6.58 18.49 11.32
CA ALA A 171 5.53 17.54 10.99
C ALA A 171 4.14 18.04 11.44
N ASN A 172 4.02 18.61 12.64
CA ASN A 172 2.77 19.17 13.14
C ASN A 172 2.35 20.43 12.36
N THR A 173 3.29 21.35 12.07
CA THR A 173 3.07 22.49 11.17
C THR A 173 2.58 22.06 9.79
N LYS A 174 3.05 20.90 9.28
CA LYS A 174 2.55 20.36 8.00
C LYS A 174 1.11 19.89 8.06
N ARG A 175 0.66 19.36 9.20
CA ARG A 175 -0.73 18.89 9.40
C ARG A 175 -1.75 20.01 9.22
N THR A 176 -1.38 21.24 9.59
CA THR A 176 -2.24 22.42 9.42
C THR A 176 -2.04 23.14 8.09
N GLN A 177 -0.82 23.18 7.55
CA GLN A 177 -0.48 24.00 6.37
C GLN A 177 -0.55 23.27 5.01
N TYR A 178 -0.46 21.94 4.97
CA TYR A 178 -0.34 21.19 3.71
C TYR A 178 -1.33 20.03 3.66
N GLN A 179 -2.59 20.30 3.34
CA GLN A 179 -3.59 19.24 3.15
C GLN A 179 -3.33 18.45 1.85
N ASP A 180 -2.99 19.12 0.74
CA ASP A 180 -2.76 18.54 -0.60
C ASP A 180 -1.94 17.23 -0.61
N GLY A 181 -2.63 16.09 -0.71
CA GLY A 181 -2.05 14.77 -0.93
C GLY A 181 -1.36 14.16 0.29
N PHE A 182 -1.37 14.83 1.44
CA PHE A 182 -1.03 14.22 2.73
C PHE A 182 -2.27 13.64 3.42
N ASP A 183 -3.45 14.14 3.03
CA ASP A 183 -4.78 13.64 3.41
C ASP A 183 -5.14 12.27 2.79
N LYS A 184 -4.30 11.73 1.90
CA LYS A 184 -4.55 10.48 1.15
C LYS A 184 -3.87 9.25 1.77
N GLY A 185 -3.85 9.16 3.10
CA GLY A 185 -3.38 8.00 3.85
C GLY A 185 -2.65 8.37 5.15
N ASN A 186 -1.95 7.40 5.72
CA ASN A 186 -1.34 7.39 7.06
C ASN A 186 -0.05 8.23 7.26
N TYR A 187 0.15 9.36 6.57
CA TYR A 187 1.43 10.10 6.66
C TYR A 187 1.68 10.67 8.07
N PHE A 188 0.68 11.27 8.71
CA PHE A 188 0.86 11.91 10.01
C PHE A 188 0.91 10.91 11.17
N GLU A 189 0.34 9.74 10.94
CA GLU A 189 0.36 8.58 11.83
C GLU A 189 1.76 7.95 11.80
N ASN A 190 2.33 7.74 10.61
CA ASN A 190 3.66 7.15 10.46
C ASN A 190 4.81 8.11 10.78
N ILE A 191 4.66 9.43 10.65
CA ILE A 191 5.82 10.34 10.74
C ILE A 191 6.43 10.47 12.13
N TYR A 192 5.63 10.42 13.20
CA TYR A 192 6.12 10.54 14.58
C TYR A 192 7.05 9.38 15.00
N PRO A 193 6.67 8.09 14.86
CA PRO A 193 7.57 6.98 15.21
C PRO A 193 8.84 6.97 14.36
N LEU A 194 8.80 7.40 13.09
CA LEU A 194 10.00 7.50 12.25
C LEU A 194 10.98 8.57 12.77
N ILE A 195 10.49 9.67 13.33
CA ILE A 195 11.33 10.68 13.98
C ILE A 195 11.90 10.16 15.31
N VAL A 196 11.04 9.64 16.18
CA VAL A 196 11.42 9.27 17.56
C VAL A 196 12.35 8.05 17.59
N SER A 197 12.16 7.08 16.69
CA SER A 197 13.09 5.95 16.48
C SER A 197 14.47 6.34 15.94
N ASN A 198 14.65 7.59 15.48
CA ASN A 198 15.80 8.07 14.69
C ASN A 198 16.02 7.30 13.38
N TYR A 199 14.95 6.83 12.72
CA TYR A 199 15.05 6.17 11.42
C TYR A 199 15.82 7.04 10.41
N THR A 200 16.83 6.46 9.74
CA THR A 200 17.84 7.15 8.93
C THR A 200 17.27 8.06 7.83
N LYS A 201 16.05 7.78 7.35
CA LYS A 201 15.39 8.56 6.28
C LYS A 201 14.27 9.47 6.79
N SER A 202 14.03 9.54 8.10
CA SER A 202 13.02 10.39 8.74
C SER A 202 13.08 11.84 8.25
N GLU A 203 14.25 12.45 8.24
CA GLU A 203 14.51 13.80 7.73
C GLU A 203 13.97 14.04 6.31
N LYS A 204 14.25 13.10 5.38
CA LYS A 204 13.75 13.19 3.99
C LYS A 204 12.22 13.12 3.95
N ILE A 205 11.61 12.28 4.79
CA ILE A 205 10.15 12.15 4.87
C ILE A 205 9.53 13.41 5.48
N VAL A 206 10.07 13.90 6.61
CA VAL A 206 9.65 15.14 7.29
C VAL A 206 9.64 16.32 6.35
N TYR A 207 10.63 16.44 5.46
CA TYR A 207 10.71 17.51 4.46
C TYR A 207 10.01 17.21 3.11
N CYS A 208 9.37 16.06 2.95
CA CYS A 208 8.61 15.70 1.74
C CYS A 208 7.59 16.80 1.39
N GLY A 209 7.47 17.16 0.11
CA GLY A 209 6.54 18.18 -0.37
C GLY A 209 6.93 19.63 -0.08
N ASN A 210 8.05 19.90 0.62
CA ASN A 210 8.57 21.25 0.77
C ASN A 210 8.91 21.86 -0.60
N ILE A 211 8.81 23.18 -0.69
CA ILE A 211 9.20 23.93 -1.87
C ILE A 211 10.72 24.19 -1.83
N LEU A 212 11.44 23.72 -2.84
CA LEU A 212 12.82 24.08 -3.14
C LEU A 212 12.87 24.62 -4.57
N ASN A 213 13.45 25.80 -4.78
CA ASN A 213 13.54 26.46 -6.09
C ASN A 213 12.19 26.50 -6.84
N GLY A 214 11.12 26.85 -6.10
CA GLY A 214 9.74 26.94 -6.62
C GLY A 214 9.04 25.59 -6.89
N LYS A 215 9.62 24.45 -6.50
CA LYS A 215 9.07 23.10 -6.79
C LYS A 215 8.91 22.26 -5.52
N LYS A 216 7.77 21.56 -5.38
CA LYS A 216 7.53 20.58 -4.30
C LYS A 216 8.49 19.39 -4.49
N VAL A 217 9.34 19.08 -3.50
CA VAL A 217 10.33 17.99 -3.54
C VAL A 217 9.78 16.70 -2.94
N PRO A 218 9.67 15.58 -3.68
CA PRO A 218 9.28 14.28 -3.12
C PRO A 218 10.42 13.63 -2.32
N CYS A 219 10.10 12.88 -1.26
CA CYS A 219 11.09 12.12 -0.49
C CYS A 219 11.44 10.75 -1.09
N HIS A 220 10.63 10.27 -2.04
CA HIS A 220 10.68 8.94 -2.64
C HIS A 220 10.61 7.74 -1.67
N GLN A 221 10.32 7.96 -0.38
CA GLN A 221 10.12 6.88 0.61
C GLN A 221 8.66 6.47 0.70
N TRP A 222 8.05 6.14 -0.45
CA TRP A 222 6.64 5.75 -0.59
C TRP A 222 6.17 4.70 0.42
N ALA A 223 7.01 3.71 0.78
CA ALA A 223 6.72 2.73 1.83
C ALA A 223 6.21 3.30 3.16
N PHE A 224 6.66 4.51 3.52
CA PHE A 224 6.35 5.17 4.80
C PHE A 224 5.71 6.56 4.62
N CYS A 225 5.49 6.97 3.36
CA CYS A 225 5.03 8.32 3.03
C CYS A 225 3.84 8.21 2.09
N SER A 226 2.62 8.21 2.64
CA SER A 226 1.35 8.06 1.90
C SER A 226 1.23 9.04 0.72
N LYS A 227 1.83 10.23 0.83
CA LYS A 227 1.93 11.19 -0.28
C LYS A 227 2.79 10.71 -1.44
N CYS A 228 3.96 10.14 -1.18
CA CYS A 228 4.81 9.59 -2.23
C CYS A 228 4.22 8.31 -2.82
N ALA A 229 3.63 7.46 -1.97
CA ALA A 229 2.77 6.34 -2.36
C ALA A 229 1.68 6.78 -3.35
N TYR A 230 0.81 7.71 -2.95
CA TYR A 230 -0.26 8.25 -3.80
C TYR A 230 0.26 8.80 -5.14
N VAL A 231 1.39 9.53 -5.15
CA VAL A 231 2.00 10.01 -6.41
C VAL A 231 2.45 8.84 -7.29
N THR A 232 3.12 7.82 -6.75
CA THR A 232 3.56 6.63 -7.48
C THR A 232 2.37 5.82 -8.03
N GLY A 233 1.30 5.69 -7.26
CA GLY A 233 0.05 5.06 -7.70
C GLY A 233 -0.68 5.86 -8.78
N MET A 234 -0.71 7.19 -8.67
CA MET A 234 -1.23 8.09 -9.71
C MET A 234 -0.40 8.05 -11.01
N GLU A 235 0.93 7.95 -10.92
CA GLU A 235 1.79 7.77 -12.09
C GLU A 235 1.51 6.43 -12.79
N SER A 236 1.25 5.37 -12.02
CA SER A 236 0.91 4.03 -12.53
C SER A 236 -0.51 3.98 -13.12
N SER A 237 -1.50 4.62 -12.49
CA SER A 237 -2.84 4.86 -13.04
C SER A 237 -2.78 5.61 -14.37
N LEU A 238 -2.07 6.74 -14.44
CA LEU A 238 -1.80 7.47 -15.69
C LEU A 238 -1.02 6.64 -16.72
N MET A 239 -0.36 5.54 -16.29
CA MET A 239 0.37 4.61 -17.13
C MET A 239 -0.54 3.61 -17.83
N TYR A 240 -1.35 2.88 -17.06
CA TYR A 240 -2.05 1.69 -17.58
C TYR A 240 -3.56 1.88 -17.73
N ALA A 241 -4.21 2.79 -17.00
CA ALA A 241 -5.66 2.99 -17.10
C ALA A 241 -6.19 3.32 -18.51
N PRO A 242 -5.46 4.08 -19.37
CA PRO A 242 -5.90 4.33 -20.76
C PRO A 242 -5.95 3.08 -21.65
N ALA A 243 -5.33 1.97 -21.22
CA ALA A 243 -5.30 0.69 -21.93
C ALA A 243 -6.48 -0.22 -21.59
N PHE A 244 -7.35 0.17 -20.65
CA PHE A 244 -8.37 -0.72 -20.09
C PHE A 244 -9.34 -1.29 -21.14
N SER A 245 -9.59 -0.56 -22.23
CA SER A 245 -10.42 -1.04 -23.34
C SER A 245 -9.68 -1.89 -24.39
N GLU A 246 -8.37 -2.10 -24.24
CA GLU A 246 -7.53 -2.84 -25.21
C GLU A 246 -7.24 -4.29 -24.79
N THR A 247 -7.43 -4.66 -23.51
CA THR A 247 -7.11 -5.99 -22.96
C THR A 247 -7.76 -6.20 -21.58
N ASN A 248 -7.91 -7.45 -21.14
CA ASN A 248 -8.40 -7.75 -19.80
C ASN A 248 -7.27 -7.62 -18.77
N PHE A 249 -7.58 -6.96 -17.65
CA PHE A 249 -6.66 -6.79 -16.53
C PHE A 249 -7.08 -7.68 -15.36
N PHE A 250 -6.12 -8.29 -14.68
CA PHE A 250 -6.35 -9.06 -13.46
C PHE A 250 -5.42 -8.57 -12.35
N HIS A 251 -5.93 -8.59 -11.11
CA HIS A 251 -5.12 -8.41 -9.91
C HIS A 251 -4.77 -9.79 -9.36
N LEU A 252 -3.48 -10.13 -9.44
CA LEU A 252 -2.88 -11.31 -8.81
C LEU A 252 -2.19 -10.84 -7.52
N THR A 253 -2.44 -11.54 -6.41
CA THR A 253 -1.67 -11.37 -5.17
C THR A 253 -0.94 -12.67 -4.88
N CYS A 254 0.40 -12.60 -4.84
CA CYS A 254 1.26 -13.69 -4.40
C CYS A 254 1.66 -13.43 -2.94
N SER A 255 1.08 -14.19 -2.02
CA SER A 255 1.33 -14.12 -0.58
C SER A 255 1.57 -15.54 -0.03
N PHE A 256 1.65 -15.68 1.28
CA PHE A 256 1.99 -16.94 1.97
C PHE A 256 1.17 -17.07 3.26
N ASN A 257 0.83 -18.30 3.64
CA ASN A 257 0.09 -18.61 4.85
C ASN A 257 1.07 -18.80 6.02
N GLY A 258 1.07 -17.87 6.96
CA GLY A 258 2.00 -17.86 8.09
C GLY A 258 2.48 -16.44 8.37
N HIS A 259 3.61 -16.32 9.06
CA HIS A 259 4.32 -15.04 9.24
C HIS A 259 5.79 -15.30 9.58
N HIS A 260 6.66 -14.41 9.12
CA HIS A 260 8.06 -14.35 9.55
C HIS A 260 8.23 -13.41 10.74
N SER A 261 9.22 -13.67 11.58
CA SER A 261 9.83 -12.61 12.39
C SER A 261 10.64 -11.69 11.47
N LEU A 262 10.74 -10.40 11.78
CA LEU A 262 11.67 -9.50 11.09
C LEU A 262 12.60 -8.84 12.10
N GLY A 263 13.89 -9.01 11.88
CA GLY A 263 14.96 -8.39 12.64
C GLY A 263 16.24 -8.26 11.83
N SER A 264 17.25 -7.71 12.48
CA SER A 264 18.52 -7.29 11.86
C SER A 264 19.31 -8.42 11.18
N THR A 265 19.07 -9.69 11.53
CA THR A 265 19.79 -10.86 11.00
C THR A 265 19.03 -11.64 9.94
N ASN A 266 17.70 -11.49 9.84
CA ASN A 266 16.85 -12.33 8.98
C ASN A 266 16.06 -11.55 7.91
N TYR A 267 16.30 -10.24 7.77
CA TYR A 267 15.73 -9.44 6.68
C TYR A 267 15.99 -9.97 5.25
N PRO A 268 17.09 -10.71 4.94
CA PRO A 268 17.28 -11.28 3.59
C PRO A 268 16.18 -12.27 3.19
N VAL A 269 15.55 -12.96 4.16
CA VAL A 269 14.42 -13.87 3.89
C VAL A 269 13.26 -13.17 3.20
N MET A 270 13.07 -11.85 3.42
CA MET A 270 12.04 -11.09 2.70
C MET A 270 12.36 -10.97 1.20
N GLN A 271 13.65 -10.90 0.85
CA GLN A 271 14.12 -10.84 -0.53
C GLN A 271 13.93 -12.19 -1.22
N ASP A 272 14.30 -13.30 -0.57
CA ASP A 272 14.09 -14.67 -1.10
C ASP A 272 12.61 -14.89 -1.51
N TYR A 273 11.67 -14.47 -0.67
CA TYR A 273 10.23 -14.57 -0.93
C TYR A 273 9.74 -13.64 -2.05
N TRP A 274 10.31 -12.44 -2.16
CA TRP A 274 10.01 -11.52 -3.27
C TRP A 274 10.61 -12.01 -4.60
N GLU A 275 11.81 -12.59 -4.59
CA GLU A 275 12.45 -13.21 -5.76
C GLU A 275 11.69 -14.45 -6.23
N ALA A 276 11.21 -15.30 -5.31
CA ALA A 276 10.32 -16.42 -5.63
C ALA A 276 9.03 -15.95 -6.31
N ASN A 277 8.39 -14.91 -5.78
CA ASN A 277 7.22 -14.27 -6.40
C ASN A 277 7.54 -13.69 -7.78
N GLU A 278 8.69 -13.03 -7.95
CA GLU A 278 9.13 -12.51 -9.25
C GLU A 278 9.35 -13.65 -10.26
N ALA A 279 10.04 -14.71 -9.84
CA ALA A 279 10.33 -15.88 -10.66
C ALA A 279 9.04 -16.59 -11.11
N ALA A 280 8.02 -16.66 -10.24
CA ALA A 280 6.72 -17.24 -10.56
C ALA A 280 5.95 -16.41 -11.60
N VAL A 281 5.91 -15.07 -11.46
CA VAL A 281 5.30 -14.18 -12.47
C VAL A 281 6.06 -14.24 -13.79
N ARG A 282 7.40 -14.29 -13.73
CA ARG A 282 8.28 -14.43 -14.90
C ARG A 282 8.08 -15.79 -15.59
N HIS A 283 7.77 -16.85 -14.85
CA HIS A 283 7.38 -18.15 -15.40
C HIS A 283 6.05 -18.04 -16.16
N LEU A 284 5.00 -17.45 -15.59
CA LEU A 284 3.72 -17.24 -16.29
C LEU A 284 3.90 -16.53 -17.63
N LEU A 285 4.70 -15.45 -17.65
CA LEU A 285 4.98 -14.69 -18.87
C LEU A 285 5.75 -15.50 -19.92
N LYS A 286 6.77 -16.26 -19.51
CA LYS A 286 7.54 -17.13 -20.42
C LYS A 286 6.71 -18.29 -20.98
N SER A 287 5.81 -18.85 -20.17
CA SER A 287 4.94 -19.96 -20.55
C SER A 287 3.71 -19.51 -21.34
N GLY A 288 3.53 -18.20 -21.59
CA GLY A 288 2.41 -17.66 -22.38
C GLY A 288 1.06 -17.63 -21.65
N TRP A 289 1.05 -17.67 -20.31
CA TRP A 289 -0.18 -17.59 -19.50
C TRP A 289 -0.65 -16.16 -19.27
N ILE A 290 0.26 -15.19 -19.41
CA ILE A 290 0.01 -13.74 -19.31
C ILE A 290 0.83 -13.00 -20.38
N ASP A 291 0.34 -11.86 -20.84
CA ASP A 291 1.01 -10.97 -21.82
C ASP A 291 1.95 -9.96 -21.15
N GLY A 292 1.68 -9.61 -19.90
CA GLY A 292 2.41 -8.58 -19.16
C GLY A 292 2.10 -8.57 -17.67
N ALA A 293 3.00 -7.94 -16.91
CA ALA A 293 2.88 -7.80 -15.46
C ALA A 293 3.52 -6.50 -14.96
N CYS A 294 2.86 -5.84 -13.99
CA CYS A 294 3.45 -4.86 -13.09
C CYS A 294 3.41 -5.42 -11.67
N VAL A 295 4.54 -5.97 -11.23
CA VAL A 295 4.75 -6.51 -9.88
C VAL A 295 5.14 -5.37 -8.96
N VAL A 296 4.53 -5.32 -7.77
CA VAL A 296 4.99 -4.49 -6.66
C VAL A 296 5.21 -5.36 -5.43
N HIS A 297 6.41 -5.26 -4.86
CA HIS A 297 6.82 -6.00 -3.68
C HIS A 297 6.54 -5.20 -2.41
N GLU A 298 5.86 -5.85 -1.46
CA GLU A 298 5.35 -5.25 -0.23
C GLU A 298 5.51 -6.20 0.96
N LEU A 299 5.41 -5.64 2.16
CA LEU A 299 5.48 -6.36 3.41
C LEU A 299 4.25 -6.01 4.24
N ALA A 300 3.41 -7.00 4.55
CA ALA A 300 2.30 -6.81 5.47
C ALA A 300 2.84 -6.91 6.91
N LEU A 301 2.54 -5.94 7.75
CA LEU A 301 2.84 -5.96 9.19
C LEU A 301 1.62 -6.46 9.95
N HIS A 302 1.78 -7.52 10.74
CA HIS A 302 0.68 -8.17 11.47
C HIS A 302 0.69 -7.84 12.96
N SER A 303 1.86 -7.80 13.61
CA SER A 303 1.98 -7.50 15.03
C SER A 303 3.34 -6.92 15.38
N PHE A 304 3.39 -6.24 16.53
CA PHE A 304 4.60 -6.03 17.32
C PHE A 304 4.57 -6.90 18.59
N VAL A 305 5.75 -7.19 19.12
CA VAL A 305 5.99 -7.99 20.33
C VAL A 305 5.31 -9.37 20.30
N PRO A 306 5.82 -10.31 19.45
CA PRO A 306 6.94 -10.15 18.51
C PRO A 306 6.56 -9.44 17.20
N VAL A 307 7.53 -8.83 16.52
CA VAL A 307 7.39 -8.35 15.13
C VAL A 307 7.00 -9.54 14.24
N ARG A 308 5.83 -9.47 13.60
CA ARG A 308 5.36 -10.47 12.62
C ARG A 308 5.00 -9.82 11.30
N VAL A 309 5.53 -10.37 10.21
CA VAL A 309 5.38 -9.83 8.87
C VAL A 309 5.13 -10.91 7.82
N VAL A 310 4.51 -10.55 6.69
CA VAL A 310 4.33 -11.42 5.52
C VAL A 310 4.84 -10.73 4.25
N PRO A 311 5.94 -11.19 3.63
CA PRO A 311 6.37 -10.70 2.33
C PRO A 311 5.36 -11.16 1.28
N HIS A 312 4.84 -10.21 0.50
CA HIS A 312 3.90 -10.52 -0.56
C HIS A 312 4.15 -9.62 -1.77
N SER A 313 3.44 -9.88 -2.85
CA SER A 313 3.57 -9.11 -4.08
C SER A 313 2.23 -8.97 -4.76
N HIS A 314 1.81 -7.72 -4.96
CA HIS A 314 0.62 -7.40 -5.72
C HIS A 314 1.02 -7.18 -7.17
N VAL A 315 0.34 -7.86 -8.09
CA VAL A 315 0.66 -7.89 -9.51
C VAL A 315 -0.56 -7.50 -10.32
N VAL A 316 -0.43 -6.51 -11.18
CA VAL A 316 -1.41 -6.25 -12.25
C VAL A 316 -0.92 -6.98 -13.48
N ILE A 317 -1.67 -7.98 -13.94
CA ILE A 317 -1.37 -8.78 -15.13
C ILE A 317 -2.36 -8.48 -16.26
N THR A 318 -1.91 -8.64 -17.49
CA THR A 318 -2.73 -8.63 -18.70
C THR A 318 -2.75 -10.03 -19.32
N ALA A 319 -3.92 -10.48 -19.75
CA ALA A 319 -4.12 -11.77 -20.42
C ALA A 319 -5.48 -11.76 -21.13
N ASP A 320 -5.67 -12.51 -22.22
CA ASP A 320 -7.00 -12.69 -22.81
C ASP A 320 -7.97 -13.37 -21.83
N ARG A 321 -7.49 -14.41 -21.12
CA ARG A 321 -8.24 -15.18 -20.11
C ARG A 321 -7.28 -15.79 -19.09
N ILE A 322 -7.73 -15.95 -17.85
CA ILE A 322 -7.02 -16.72 -16.82
C ILE A 322 -7.47 -18.18 -16.90
N SER A 323 -6.52 -19.09 -17.05
CA SER A 323 -6.77 -20.53 -16.92
C SER A 323 -7.07 -20.91 -15.46
N PRO A 324 -8.04 -21.80 -15.17
CA PRO A 324 -8.26 -22.34 -13.83
C PRO A 324 -6.98 -22.92 -13.19
N GLU A 325 -6.11 -23.51 -14.03
CA GLU A 325 -4.85 -24.12 -13.61
C GLU A 325 -3.76 -23.11 -13.19
N LEU A 326 -3.99 -21.79 -13.37
CA LEU A 326 -2.95 -20.78 -13.11
C LEU A 326 -2.61 -20.70 -11.62
N LYS A 327 -3.62 -20.81 -10.76
CA LYS A 327 -3.44 -20.80 -9.31
C LYS A 327 -2.76 -22.08 -8.80
N PRO A 328 -3.19 -23.30 -9.17
CA PRO A 328 -2.43 -24.53 -8.92
C PRO A 328 -0.98 -24.44 -9.38
N ALA A 329 -0.72 -24.06 -10.63
CA ALA A 329 0.64 -23.96 -11.19
C ALA A 329 1.53 -22.95 -10.43
N LEU A 330 0.98 -21.82 -9.97
CA LEU A 330 1.71 -20.87 -9.12
C LEU A 330 2.01 -21.45 -7.73
N VAL A 331 1.06 -22.13 -7.10
CA VAL A 331 1.25 -22.78 -5.80
C VAL A 331 2.34 -23.85 -5.89
N ASP A 332 2.28 -24.71 -6.92
CA ASP A 332 3.29 -25.75 -7.16
C ASP A 332 4.67 -25.14 -7.44
N PHE A 333 4.74 -24.10 -8.29
CA PHE A 333 6.00 -23.42 -8.60
C PHE A 333 6.65 -22.81 -7.36
N LEU A 334 5.87 -22.13 -6.52
CA LEU A 334 6.35 -21.45 -5.31
C LEU A 334 6.71 -22.43 -4.19
N THR A 335 5.94 -23.52 -4.02
CA THR A 335 6.23 -24.58 -3.04
C THR A 335 7.55 -25.29 -3.32
N ASN A 336 7.98 -25.31 -4.59
CA ASN A 336 9.26 -25.90 -5.01
C ASN A 336 10.42 -24.89 -5.10
N GLN A 337 10.26 -23.63 -4.66
CA GLN A 337 11.36 -22.67 -4.62
C GLN A 337 12.28 -22.88 -3.41
N PRO A 338 13.61 -22.91 -3.58
CA PRO A 338 14.55 -22.95 -2.45
C PRO A 338 14.35 -21.77 -1.49
N GLY A 339 14.36 -22.03 -0.18
CA GLY A 339 14.19 -21.00 0.86
C GLY A 339 12.74 -20.61 1.18
N ILE A 340 11.76 -21.15 0.44
CA ILE A 340 10.34 -20.89 0.69
C ILE A 340 9.75 -22.01 1.56
N GLU A 341 9.52 -21.69 2.83
CA GLU A 341 9.02 -22.61 3.86
C GLU A 341 7.51 -22.47 4.11
N MET A 342 6.94 -21.28 3.89
CA MET A 342 5.52 -21.03 4.14
C MET A 342 4.65 -21.46 2.94
N PRO A 343 3.50 -22.13 3.16
CA PRO A 343 2.59 -22.51 2.07
C PRO A 343 2.10 -21.29 1.26
N PRO A 344 2.21 -21.28 -0.08
CA PRO A 344 1.74 -20.16 -0.90
C PRO A 344 0.24 -19.87 -0.75
N SER A 345 -0.11 -18.59 -0.79
CA SER A 345 -1.46 -18.07 -0.69
C SER A 345 -1.72 -17.13 -1.88
N ILE A 346 -2.34 -17.69 -2.91
CA ILE A 346 -2.50 -17.05 -4.22
C ILE A 346 -3.96 -16.64 -4.42
N ASP A 347 -4.19 -15.39 -4.82
CA ASP A 347 -5.51 -14.86 -5.18
C ASP A 347 -5.44 -14.15 -6.54
N VAL A 348 -6.45 -14.34 -7.38
CA VAL A 348 -6.52 -13.76 -8.74
C VAL A 348 -7.94 -13.30 -9.02
N ARG A 349 -8.10 -12.01 -9.34
CA ARG A 349 -9.41 -11.39 -9.59
C ARG A 349 -9.39 -10.61 -10.91
N LEU A 350 -10.46 -10.76 -11.69
CA LEU A 350 -10.70 -9.88 -12.85
C LEU A 350 -10.90 -8.44 -12.36
N ILE A 351 -10.32 -7.49 -13.09
CA ILE A 351 -10.61 -6.06 -12.96
C ILE A 351 -11.61 -5.72 -14.07
N ASP A 352 -12.88 -5.65 -13.70
CA ASP A 352 -14.05 -5.53 -14.58
C ASP A 352 -14.30 -4.10 -15.11
N HIS A 353 -13.78 -3.07 -14.42
CA HIS A 353 -13.96 -1.67 -14.85
C HIS A 353 -12.70 -0.80 -14.62
N GLN A 354 -12.50 0.23 -15.44
CA GLN A 354 -11.31 1.11 -15.41
C GLN A 354 -11.05 1.74 -14.02
N ARG A 355 -12.11 2.18 -13.32
CA ARG A 355 -12.00 2.70 -11.93
C ARG A 355 -11.48 1.65 -10.93
N GLY A 356 -11.58 0.36 -11.25
CA GLY A 356 -11.03 -0.76 -10.50
C GLY A 356 -9.53 -0.86 -10.73
N LEU A 357 -9.09 -0.77 -11.99
CA LEU A 357 -7.68 -0.71 -12.36
C LEU A 357 -6.99 0.50 -11.69
N ASP A 358 -7.61 1.67 -11.74
CA ASP A 358 -7.13 2.87 -11.02
C ASP A 358 -7.02 2.68 -9.50
N ARG A 359 -7.87 1.83 -8.90
CA ARG A 359 -7.86 1.54 -7.47
C ARG A 359 -6.71 0.57 -7.13
N VAL A 360 -6.61 -0.54 -7.87
CA VAL A 360 -5.55 -1.54 -7.70
C VAL A 360 -4.17 -0.92 -7.90
N LEU A 361 -3.97 -0.10 -8.95
CA LEU A 361 -2.69 0.57 -9.22
C LEU A 361 -2.27 1.58 -8.14
N LYS A 362 -3.20 2.08 -7.33
CA LYS A 362 -2.90 2.95 -6.18
C LYS A 362 -2.68 2.13 -4.92
N TYR A 363 -3.51 1.11 -4.71
CA TYR A 363 -3.40 0.15 -3.62
C TYR A 363 -2.05 -0.58 -3.61
N GLN A 364 -1.58 -1.05 -4.77
CA GLN A 364 -0.22 -1.60 -4.96
C GLN A 364 0.91 -0.68 -4.45
N THR A 365 0.63 0.60 -4.19
CA THR A 365 1.63 1.60 -3.83
C THR A 365 1.43 2.17 -2.45
N GLU A 366 0.54 1.60 -1.65
CA GLU A 366 0.19 2.07 -0.31
C GLU A 366 1.42 2.16 0.62
N ALA A 367 1.33 3.08 1.59
CA ALA A 367 2.35 3.20 2.63
C ALA A 367 1.92 2.32 3.81
N ILE A 368 2.85 1.51 4.32
CA ILE A 368 2.54 0.50 5.34
C ILE A 368 1.90 1.16 6.58
N ASP A 369 0.82 0.57 7.09
CA ASP A 369 0.21 1.02 8.34
C ASP A 369 0.96 0.43 9.54
N ILE A 370 1.75 1.28 10.20
CA ILE A 370 2.46 0.92 11.43
C ILE A 370 1.52 1.09 12.65
N LYS A 371 0.55 2.01 12.56
CA LYS A 371 -0.25 2.46 13.70
C LYS A 371 -1.14 1.34 14.22
N GLN A 372 -1.85 0.63 13.34
CA GLN A 372 -2.78 -0.42 13.77
C GLN A 372 -2.08 -1.52 14.58
N ALA A 373 -0.93 -2.01 14.12
CA ALA A 373 -0.14 -3.02 14.82
C ALA A 373 0.45 -2.49 16.14
N TYR A 374 0.90 -1.23 16.16
CA TYR A 374 1.43 -0.59 17.36
C TYR A 374 0.37 -0.36 18.43
N ASP A 375 -0.77 0.24 18.09
CA ASP A 375 -1.89 0.49 19.01
C ASP A 375 -2.40 -0.83 19.63
N THR A 376 -2.47 -1.90 18.82
CA THR A 376 -2.86 -3.23 19.29
C THR A 376 -1.88 -3.78 20.32
N ALA A 377 -0.57 -3.72 20.04
CA ALA A 377 0.46 -4.15 20.99
C ALA A 377 0.50 -3.24 22.25
N TRP A 378 0.28 -1.94 22.07
CA TRP A 378 0.20 -0.96 23.15
C TRP A 378 -0.90 -1.30 24.14
N HIS A 379 -2.14 -1.49 23.68
CA HIS A 379 -3.27 -1.86 24.54
C HIS A 379 -3.05 -3.20 25.25
N ASN A 380 -2.42 -4.18 24.58
CA ASN A 380 -2.19 -5.50 25.14
C ASN A 380 -1.09 -5.55 26.22
N GLN A 381 -0.11 -4.64 26.18
CA GLN A 381 1.12 -4.76 26.99
C GLN A 381 1.47 -3.54 27.84
N VAL A 382 1.02 -2.35 27.44
CA VAL A 382 1.53 -1.07 27.98
C VAL A 382 0.50 -0.35 28.86
N ASP A 383 -0.78 -0.52 28.56
CA ASP A 383 -1.87 0.03 29.38
C ASP A 383 -1.94 -0.62 30.78
N THR A 384 -1.36 -1.81 30.94
CA THR A 384 -1.25 -2.55 32.22
C THR A 384 0.12 -2.37 32.90
N ASP A 385 1.24 -2.54 32.19
CA ASP A 385 2.59 -2.20 32.67
C ASP A 385 3.32 -1.30 31.66
N ARG A 386 3.55 -0.04 32.05
CA ARG A 386 4.23 0.95 31.22
C ARG A 386 5.65 0.53 30.80
N LYS A 387 6.28 -0.45 31.46
CA LYS A 387 7.58 -1.01 31.02
C LYS A 387 7.48 -1.70 29.65
N GLY A 388 6.33 -2.24 29.26
CA GLY A 388 6.11 -2.85 27.95
C GLY A 388 6.38 -1.90 26.79
N ALA A 389 6.26 -0.58 27.00
CA ALA A 389 6.59 0.44 26.01
C ALA A 389 8.03 0.33 25.51
N ILE A 390 8.98 -0.06 26.38
CA ILE A 390 10.40 -0.14 26.05
C ILE A 390 10.64 -1.24 25.00
N GLU A 391 10.04 -2.42 25.20
CA GLU A 391 10.16 -3.53 24.25
C GLU A 391 9.42 -3.23 22.94
N LEU A 392 8.18 -2.73 23.02
CA LEU A 392 7.38 -2.35 21.86
C LEU A 392 8.09 -1.31 20.98
N ASN A 393 8.64 -0.26 21.59
CA ASN A 393 9.39 0.78 20.88
C ASN A 393 10.71 0.26 20.30
N GLN A 394 11.41 -0.64 20.99
CA GLN A 394 12.61 -1.30 20.47
C GLN A 394 12.29 -2.19 19.26
N GLN A 395 11.21 -2.96 19.31
CA GLN A 395 10.76 -3.81 18.19
C GLN A 395 10.26 -3.00 16.99
N LEU A 396 9.59 -1.87 17.23
CA LEU A 396 9.25 -0.90 16.20
C LEU A 396 10.50 -0.32 15.53
N LYS A 397 11.51 0.06 16.31
CA LYS A 397 12.79 0.54 15.76
C LYS A 397 13.47 -0.55 14.91
N GLU A 398 13.58 -1.78 15.42
CA GLU A 398 14.19 -2.88 14.69
C GLU A 398 13.43 -3.22 13.40
N PHE A 399 12.09 -3.19 13.42
CA PHE A 399 11.27 -3.32 12.22
C PHE A 399 11.61 -2.26 11.16
N LEU A 400 11.72 -0.99 11.55
CA LEU A 400 12.03 0.12 10.64
C LEU A 400 13.42 0.00 10.01
N GLU A 401 14.42 -0.41 10.80
CA GLU A 401 15.78 -0.65 10.34
C GLU A 401 15.85 -1.86 9.40
N SER A 402 15.23 -2.98 9.79
CA SER A 402 15.24 -4.25 9.05
C SER A 402 14.43 -4.19 7.76
N TYR A 403 13.29 -3.50 7.75
CA TYR A 403 12.55 -3.20 6.52
C TYR A 403 13.33 -2.24 5.63
N GLY A 404 14.01 -1.25 6.21
CA GLY A 404 14.92 -0.36 5.49
C GLY A 404 16.05 -1.09 4.78
N ALA A 405 16.56 -2.18 5.40
CA ALA A 405 17.57 -3.07 4.86
C ALA A 405 17.02 -4.03 3.78
N SER A 406 15.86 -4.67 4.01
CA SER A 406 15.28 -5.60 3.01
C SER A 406 14.92 -4.93 1.69
N ILE A 407 14.55 -3.64 1.70
CA ILE A 407 14.29 -2.88 0.46
C ILE A 407 15.54 -2.18 -0.10
N TYR A 408 16.71 -2.28 0.53
CA TYR A 408 17.92 -1.61 0.06
C TYR A 408 18.48 -2.34 -1.16
N GLY A 409 18.61 -1.63 -2.29
CA GLY A 409 19.02 -2.21 -3.57
C GLY A 409 17.95 -3.06 -4.27
N PHE A 410 16.92 -3.51 -3.54
CA PHE A 410 15.88 -4.40 -4.07
C PHE A 410 14.89 -3.67 -5.00
N PRO A 411 14.61 -4.18 -6.22
CA PRO A 411 13.72 -3.55 -7.18
C PRO A 411 12.24 -3.71 -6.79
N ARG A 412 11.72 -2.85 -5.90
CA ARG A 412 10.33 -2.93 -5.41
C ARG A 412 9.22 -2.85 -6.47
N VAL A 413 9.48 -2.30 -7.65
CA VAL A 413 8.52 -2.23 -8.78
C VAL A 413 9.16 -2.85 -10.01
N ILE A 414 8.62 -3.97 -10.46
CA ILE A 414 9.15 -4.73 -11.59
C ILE A 414 8.08 -4.77 -12.67
N ARG A 415 8.49 -4.48 -13.91
CA ARG A 415 7.58 -4.43 -15.06
C ARG A 415 8.08 -5.41 -16.11
N MET A 416 7.21 -6.30 -16.54
CA MET A 416 7.53 -7.39 -17.47
C MET A 416 6.53 -7.42 -18.62
N GLY A 417 6.98 -7.79 -19.82
CA GLY A 417 6.09 -8.04 -20.94
C GLY A 417 5.33 -6.80 -21.42
N ASN A 418 4.00 -6.86 -21.42
CA ASN A 418 3.18 -5.96 -22.23
C ASN A 418 1.86 -5.47 -21.60
N LEU A 419 1.90 -4.28 -21.00
CA LEU A 419 0.78 -3.51 -20.45
C LEU A 419 0.37 -2.42 -21.48
N ARG A 420 -0.18 -2.89 -22.62
CA ARG A 420 -0.23 -2.20 -23.93
C ARG A 420 -0.71 -0.74 -23.89
N PRO A 421 -0.04 0.21 -24.58
CA PRO A 421 -0.64 0.70 -25.84
C PRO A 421 0.25 0.54 -27.08
N GLY A 422 -0.29 -0.07 -28.14
CA GLY A 422 0.32 -0.20 -29.49
C GLY A 422 1.38 -1.31 -29.65
N THR A 423 2.55 -1.11 -29.03
CA THR A 423 3.51 -2.16 -28.59
C THR A 423 4.23 -3.06 -29.59
N LYS A 424 5.53 -3.25 -29.30
CA LYS A 424 6.11 -4.59 -29.11
C LYS A 424 6.63 -4.61 -27.67
N SER A 425 5.98 -5.37 -26.78
CA SER A 425 6.30 -5.50 -25.33
C SER A 425 6.49 -4.17 -24.57
N TYR A 426 5.38 -3.46 -24.29
CA TYR A 426 5.37 -2.15 -23.63
C TYR A 426 5.06 -2.21 -22.14
N ILE A 427 5.87 -1.53 -21.33
CA ILE A 427 5.76 -1.50 -19.86
C ILE A 427 5.46 -0.11 -19.27
N GLY A 428 5.41 0.95 -20.08
CA GLY A 428 5.05 2.32 -19.69
C GLY A 428 6.11 3.10 -18.88
N LYS A 429 6.23 4.43 -18.98
CA LYS A 429 5.70 5.42 -19.94
C LYS A 429 6.76 6.52 -20.15
N LEU A 430 6.55 7.38 -21.15
CA LEU A 430 7.09 8.75 -21.08
C LEU A 430 5.95 9.76 -21.21
N GLN A 431 5.66 10.49 -20.12
CA GLN A 431 4.79 11.67 -20.16
C GLN A 431 5.23 12.68 -21.23
N LYS A 432 6.51 12.68 -21.64
CA LYS A 432 7.04 13.46 -22.77
C LYS A 432 6.30 13.19 -24.09
N GLU A 433 5.92 11.93 -24.36
CA GLU A 433 5.16 11.53 -25.56
C GLU A 433 3.72 12.05 -25.50
N LEU A 434 3.01 11.81 -24.38
CA LEU A 434 1.65 12.32 -24.16
C LEU A 434 1.60 13.86 -24.17
N ARG A 435 2.58 14.54 -23.58
CA ARG A 435 2.73 16.01 -23.62
C ARG A 435 3.05 16.51 -25.03
N LYS A 436 3.90 15.81 -25.81
CA LYS A 436 4.13 16.11 -27.25
C LYS A 436 2.84 15.95 -28.06
N ALA A 437 2.11 14.86 -27.89
CA ALA A 437 0.85 14.60 -28.58
C ALA A 437 -0.22 15.66 -28.24
N SER A 438 -0.37 16.00 -26.96
CA SER A 438 -1.31 17.05 -26.51
C SER A 438 -0.93 18.45 -27.02
N LYS A 439 0.37 18.80 -27.04
CA LYS A 439 0.87 20.03 -27.70
C LYS A 439 0.55 20.05 -29.20
N ARG A 440 0.80 18.95 -29.92
CA ARG A 440 0.48 18.81 -31.36
C ARG A 440 -1.03 18.95 -31.62
N LYS A 441 -1.89 18.35 -30.80
CA LYS A 441 -3.36 18.42 -30.93
C LYS A 441 -3.87 19.85 -30.73
N ARG A 442 -3.37 20.57 -29.71
CA ARG A 442 -3.68 22.00 -29.49
C ARG A 442 -3.23 22.90 -30.64
N ALA A 443 -2.03 22.67 -31.20
CA ALA A 443 -1.53 23.44 -32.34
C ALA A 443 -2.40 23.26 -33.60
N LYS A 444 -2.84 22.03 -33.89
CA LYS A 444 -3.70 21.73 -35.05
C LYS A 444 -5.08 22.38 -34.93
N ALA A 445 -5.69 22.33 -33.75
CA ALA A 445 -6.97 22.99 -33.48
C ALA A 445 -6.90 24.52 -33.60
N LYS A 446 -5.78 25.14 -33.21
CA LYS A 446 -5.58 26.60 -33.40
C LYS A 446 -5.56 26.98 -34.88
N LYS A 447 -4.92 26.16 -35.74
CA LYS A 447 -4.82 26.37 -37.21
C LYS A 447 -6.12 26.10 -37.98
N GLN A 448 -7.15 25.55 -37.34
CA GLN A 448 -8.49 25.35 -37.94
C GLN A 448 -9.50 26.42 -37.51
N ARG A 449 -9.11 27.31 -36.59
CA ARG A 449 -9.89 28.46 -36.12
C ARG A 449 -9.35 29.80 -36.63
N SER A 450 -8.29 29.74 -37.43
CA SER A 450 -7.62 30.82 -38.15
C SER A 450 -7.69 30.52 -39.65
#